data_AF-A0A0F9FJ43-F1
#
_entry.id   AF-A0A0F9FJ43-F1
#
_cell.length_a   1.000
_cell.length_b   1.000
_cell.length_c   1.000
_cell.angle_alpha   90.00
_cell.angle_beta   90.00
_cell.angle_gamma   90.00
#
_symmetry.space_group_name_H-M   'P 1'
#
loop_
_entity.id
_entity.type
_entity.pdbx_description
1 polymer ?
#
loop_
_entity_poly.entity_id
_entity_poly.type
_entity_poly.pdbx_seq_one_letter_code
_entity_poly.pdbx_strand_id
1 'polypeptide(L)'
;LRHLLDHELNNVQSTRDFIPLLNRLVTIYHQALQVKLTVPSTQQAAVQPALAKELLNLANDLVFEDEAAEQVKTIKNNISETDSVDNLLTAAIDIIKIVAGNISKERQSAQSFLVSLNQTLEELHHSIVATSKHSEAMGAEFAVLNKRIEGKINNLTIQTQNATSISALKALVDNELKSLSQDLIEKERLEQQDREMLLNNFQGINHRINNLETKLSIILQSIGDIYS
;
A
#
# COMPACT_ATOMS: atom_id res chain seq x y z
N LEU A 1 -4.14 6.33 -9.62
CA LEU A 1 -3.79 6.49 -8.18
C LEU A 1 -4.55 7.60 -7.47
N ARG A 2 -4.41 8.90 -7.82
CA ARG A 2 -5.11 9.99 -7.09
C ARG A 2 -6.65 9.89 -7.13
N HIS A 3 -7.19 9.48 -8.27
CA HIS A 3 -8.63 9.25 -8.44
C HIS A 3 -9.15 7.99 -7.71
N LEU A 4 -8.28 7.01 -7.43
CA LEU A 4 -8.61 5.82 -6.62
C LEU A 4 -8.55 6.17 -5.12
N LEU A 5 -7.58 6.99 -4.70
CA LEU A 5 -7.55 7.55 -3.35
C LEU A 5 -8.77 8.43 -3.08
N ASP A 6 -9.10 9.38 -3.96
CA ASP A 6 -10.18 10.36 -3.70
C ASP A 6 -11.60 9.76 -3.76
N HIS A 7 -11.83 8.71 -4.56
CA HIS A 7 -13.14 8.06 -4.63
C HIS A 7 -13.35 6.98 -3.56
N GLU A 8 -12.35 6.15 -3.27
CA GLU A 8 -12.52 5.00 -2.37
C GLU A 8 -12.43 5.38 -0.88
N LEU A 9 -11.66 6.43 -0.52
CA LEU A 9 -11.61 6.93 0.86
C LEU A 9 -12.95 7.55 1.34
N ASN A 10 -13.80 7.98 0.42
CA ASN A 10 -15.13 8.51 0.75
C ASN A 10 -16.16 7.41 1.02
N ASN A 11 -15.88 6.16 0.61
CA ASN A 11 -16.80 5.04 0.74
C ASN A 11 -16.49 4.13 1.94
N VAL A 12 -15.45 4.45 2.70
CA VAL A 12 -15.23 3.84 4.02
C VAL A 12 -16.28 4.45 4.95
N GLN A 13 -17.27 3.69 5.42
CA GLN A 13 -18.00 4.02 6.67
C GLN A 13 -16.97 4.02 7.80
N SER A 14 -16.24 5.12 7.83
CA SER A 14 -15.10 5.32 8.70
C SER A 14 -15.61 5.14 10.12
N THR A 15 -14.76 4.63 10.99
CA THR A 15 -14.85 4.57 12.46
C THR A 15 -15.75 5.64 13.14
N ARG A 16 -15.90 6.80 12.50
CA ARG A 16 -16.92 7.84 12.68
C ARG A 16 -18.39 7.37 12.77
N ASP A 17 -18.82 6.37 12.01
CA ASP A 17 -20.21 5.88 11.98
C ASP A 17 -20.53 4.96 13.17
N PHE A 18 -19.50 4.33 13.76
CA PHE A 18 -19.62 3.57 15.00
C PHE A 18 -19.77 4.46 16.24
N ILE A 19 -19.34 5.73 16.21
CA ILE A 19 -19.46 6.67 17.34
C ILE A 19 -20.92 6.97 17.74
N PRO A 20 -21.84 7.32 16.81
CA PRO A 20 -23.25 7.52 17.16
C PRO A 20 -23.92 6.21 17.63
N LEU A 21 -23.55 5.07 17.04
CA LEU A 21 -24.05 3.74 17.44
C LEU A 21 -23.59 3.37 18.86
N LEU A 22 -22.32 3.57 19.19
CA LEU A 22 -21.78 3.36 20.55
C LEU A 22 -22.45 4.29 21.57
N ASN A 23 -22.66 5.57 21.23
CA ASN A 23 -23.39 6.49 22.12
C ASN A 23 -24.83 6.02 22.38
N ARG A 24 -25.50 5.49 21.35
CA ARG A 24 -26.84 4.92 21.48
C ARG A 24 -26.84 3.65 22.33
N LEU A 25 -25.84 2.78 22.15
CA LEU A 25 -25.65 1.56 22.95
C LEU A 25 -25.37 1.88 24.42
N VAL A 26 -24.54 2.89 24.71
CA VAL A 26 -24.26 3.39 26.06
C VAL A 26 -25.50 4.01 26.70
N THR A 27 -26.35 4.67 25.91
CA THR A 27 -27.62 5.23 26.38
C THR A 27 -28.60 4.12 26.76
N ILE A 28 -28.73 3.08 25.94
CA ILE A 28 -29.56 1.90 26.20
C ILE A 28 -29.04 1.15 27.44
N TYR A 29 -27.72 1.01 27.59
CA TYR A 29 -27.10 0.44 28.78
C TYR A 29 -27.47 1.22 30.06
N HIS A 30 -27.37 2.56 30.03
CA HIS A 30 -27.75 3.39 31.16
C HIS A 30 -29.26 3.31 31.48
N GLN A 31 -30.11 3.23 30.47
CA GLN A 31 -31.56 3.04 30.65
C GLN A 31 -31.88 1.67 31.26
N ALA A 32 -31.24 0.59 30.78
CA ALA A 32 -31.36 -0.74 31.37
C ALA A 32 -30.89 -0.77 32.84
N LEU A 33 -29.77 -0.10 33.13
CA LEU A 33 -29.21 0.00 34.48
C LEU A 33 -30.13 0.81 35.41
N GLN A 34 -30.70 1.92 34.94
CA GLN A 34 -31.67 2.71 35.72
C GLN A 34 -32.96 1.94 35.99
N VAL A 35 -33.50 1.20 35.03
CA VAL A 35 -34.68 0.34 35.24
C VAL A 35 -34.38 -0.73 36.30
N LYS A 36 -33.15 -1.27 36.32
CA LYS A 36 -32.70 -2.23 37.32
C LYS A 36 -32.57 -1.62 38.73
N LEU A 37 -32.11 -0.38 38.84
CA LEU A 37 -31.85 0.32 40.12
C LEU A 37 -33.09 0.99 40.73
N THR A 38 -34.06 1.40 39.92
CA THR A 38 -35.14 2.32 40.35
C THR A 38 -36.52 1.69 40.38
N VAL A 39 -36.74 0.56 39.71
CA VAL A 39 -38.07 -0.07 39.54
C VAL A 39 -38.14 -1.41 40.29
N PRO A 40 -39.15 -1.63 41.17
CA PRO A 40 -39.32 -2.91 41.87
C PRO A 40 -39.60 -4.05 40.88
N SER A 41 -39.12 -5.26 41.20
CA SER A 41 -39.03 -6.44 40.31
C SER A 41 -40.32 -6.83 39.57
N THR A 42 -41.48 -6.41 40.04
CA THR A 42 -42.80 -6.66 39.43
C THR A 42 -43.09 -5.79 38.20
N GLN A 43 -42.43 -4.65 38.02
CA GLN A 43 -42.58 -3.76 36.86
C GLN A 43 -41.42 -3.90 35.85
N GLN A 44 -40.32 -4.57 36.22
CA GLN A 44 -39.20 -4.88 35.32
C GLN A 44 -39.63 -5.79 34.16
N ALA A 45 -40.60 -6.69 34.37
CA ALA A 45 -41.13 -7.59 33.35
C ALA A 45 -41.84 -6.88 32.18
N ALA A 46 -42.32 -5.64 32.38
CA ALA A 46 -43.00 -4.86 31.33
C ALA A 46 -42.03 -4.08 30.43
N VAL A 47 -40.82 -3.76 30.92
CA VAL A 47 -39.82 -2.93 30.21
C VAL A 47 -38.70 -3.80 29.60
N GLN A 48 -38.48 -5.01 30.14
CA GLN A 48 -37.58 -6.04 29.62
C GLN A 48 -37.70 -6.31 28.11
N PRO A 49 -38.89 -6.56 27.55
CA PRO A 49 -39.02 -6.86 26.12
C PRO A 49 -38.74 -5.65 25.22
N ALA A 50 -39.00 -4.42 25.69
CA ALA A 50 -38.69 -3.21 24.94
C ALA A 50 -37.18 -2.95 24.83
N LEU A 51 -36.45 -3.14 25.94
CA LEU A 51 -34.99 -3.04 25.99
C LEU A 51 -34.30 -4.15 25.19
N ALA A 52 -34.82 -5.39 25.25
CA ALA A 52 -34.32 -6.49 24.44
C ALA A 52 -34.50 -6.21 22.95
N LYS A 53 -35.66 -5.66 22.55
CA LYS A 53 -35.96 -5.34 21.15
C LYS A 53 -35.12 -4.16 20.63
N GLU A 54 -34.85 -3.16 21.46
CA GLU A 54 -33.99 -2.04 21.08
C GLU A 54 -32.51 -2.44 20.99
N LEU A 55 -32.03 -3.32 21.88
CA LEU A 55 -30.70 -3.93 21.79
C LEU A 55 -30.58 -4.84 20.56
N LEU A 56 -31.62 -5.61 20.25
CA LEU A 56 -31.67 -6.47 19.05
C LEU A 56 -31.66 -5.63 17.76
N ASN A 57 -32.39 -4.51 17.74
CA ASN A 57 -32.35 -3.57 16.62
C ASN A 57 -30.96 -2.94 16.48
N LEU A 58 -30.33 -2.53 17.58
CA LEU A 58 -28.97 -1.98 17.52
C LEU A 58 -27.95 -3.04 17.07
N ALA A 59 -28.10 -4.28 17.52
CA ALA A 59 -27.29 -5.41 17.08
C ALA A 59 -27.53 -5.80 15.61
N ASN A 60 -28.72 -5.53 15.07
CA ASN A 60 -29.04 -5.70 13.66
C ASN A 60 -28.48 -4.56 12.79
N ASP A 61 -28.45 -3.34 13.31
CA ASP A 61 -27.87 -2.17 12.64
C ASP A 61 -26.33 -2.23 12.64
N LEU A 62 -25.75 -3.07 13.50
CA LEU A 62 -24.31 -3.34 13.55
C LEU A 62 -23.94 -4.40 12.51
N VAL A 63 -23.50 -3.92 11.35
CA VAL A 63 -22.91 -4.76 10.31
C VAL A 63 -21.45 -5.02 10.67
N PHE A 64 -21.11 -6.29 10.88
CA PHE A 64 -19.74 -6.74 11.04
C PHE A 64 -19.50 -7.85 10.03
N GLU A 65 -18.25 -8.00 9.61
CA GLU A 65 -17.82 -9.11 8.75
C GLU A 65 -16.91 -10.09 9.50
N ASP A 66 -16.69 -11.27 8.89
CA ASP A 66 -15.87 -12.37 9.40
C ASP A 66 -16.22 -12.86 10.81
N GLU A 67 -15.20 -13.13 11.63
CA GLU A 67 -15.30 -13.69 12.98
C GLU A 67 -16.13 -12.80 13.93
N ALA A 68 -16.12 -11.48 13.70
CA ALA A 68 -16.93 -10.54 14.47
C ALA A 68 -18.43 -10.65 14.14
N ALA A 69 -18.78 -10.97 12.89
CA ALA A 69 -20.15 -11.23 12.47
C ALA A 69 -20.73 -12.46 13.17
N GLU A 70 -19.95 -13.55 13.24
CA GLU A 70 -20.41 -14.80 13.87
C GLU A 70 -20.50 -14.66 15.40
N GLN A 71 -19.60 -13.88 16.02
CA GLN A 71 -19.69 -13.54 17.44
C GLN A 71 -20.94 -12.70 17.75
N VAL A 72 -21.25 -11.69 16.94
CA VAL A 72 -22.44 -10.84 17.12
C VAL A 72 -23.72 -11.60 16.83
N LYS A 73 -23.71 -12.50 15.85
CA LYS A 73 -24.83 -13.42 15.57
C LYS A 73 -25.06 -14.41 16.71
N THR A 74 -24.00 -14.90 17.34
CA THR A 74 -24.10 -15.74 18.54
C THR A 74 -24.71 -14.97 19.71
N ILE A 75 -24.28 -13.72 19.92
CA ILE A 75 -24.88 -12.83 20.94
C ILE A 75 -26.35 -12.56 20.62
N LYS A 76 -26.68 -12.28 19.36
CA LYS A 76 -28.05 -12.06 18.88
C LYS A 76 -28.94 -13.28 19.12
N ASN A 77 -28.45 -14.49 18.86
CA ASN A 77 -29.18 -15.74 19.10
C ASN A 77 -29.37 -16.03 20.60
N ASN A 78 -28.49 -15.51 21.45
CA ASN A 78 -28.56 -15.66 22.90
C ASN A 78 -29.47 -14.60 23.56
N ILE A 79 -29.88 -13.54 22.85
CA ILE A 79 -30.83 -12.54 23.34
C ILE A 79 -32.26 -13.04 23.06
N SER A 80 -33.02 -13.34 24.11
CA SER A 80 -34.45 -13.67 24.06
C SER A 80 -35.30 -12.59 24.74
N GLU A 81 -36.54 -12.39 24.29
CA GLU A 81 -37.48 -11.40 24.87
C GLU A 81 -37.83 -11.66 26.35
N THR A 82 -37.48 -12.84 26.88
CA THR A 82 -37.64 -13.26 28.27
C THR A 82 -36.37 -13.19 29.12
N ASP A 83 -35.28 -12.64 28.59
CA ASP A 83 -34.01 -12.56 29.31
C ASP A 83 -34.04 -11.57 30.46
N SER A 84 -33.30 -11.93 31.53
CA SER A 84 -33.11 -11.04 32.66
C SER A 84 -32.34 -9.78 32.25
N VAL A 85 -32.58 -8.66 32.93
CA VAL A 85 -31.89 -7.39 32.68
C VAL A 85 -30.36 -7.54 32.77
N ASP A 86 -29.87 -8.48 33.59
CA ASP A 86 -28.44 -8.84 33.68
C ASP A 86 -27.88 -9.49 32.41
N ASN A 87 -28.67 -10.34 31.74
CA ASN A 87 -28.27 -10.97 30.48
C ASN A 87 -28.20 -9.93 29.36
N LEU A 88 -29.16 -8.99 29.31
CA LEU A 88 -29.17 -7.89 28.33
C LEU A 88 -28.00 -6.92 28.54
N LEU A 89 -27.68 -6.57 29.78
CA LEU A 89 -26.50 -5.74 30.12
C LEU A 89 -25.19 -6.44 29.73
N THR A 90 -25.11 -7.75 29.92
CA THR A 90 -23.94 -8.56 29.53
C THR A 90 -23.79 -8.61 28.01
N ALA A 91 -24.89 -8.87 27.28
CA ALA A 91 -24.90 -8.87 25.82
C ALA A 91 -24.51 -7.49 25.23
N ALA A 92 -24.99 -6.40 25.82
CA ALA A 92 -24.61 -5.05 25.41
C ALA A 92 -23.11 -4.78 25.64
N ILE A 93 -22.55 -5.20 26.76
CA ILE A 93 -21.11 -5.08 27.05
C ILE A 93 -20.28 -5.89 26.05
N ASP A 94 -20.72 -7.10 25.70
CA ASP A 94 -19.99 -7.96 24.76
C ASP A 94 -20.04 -7.41 23.33
N ILE A 95 -21.17 -6.82 22.91
CA ILE A 95 -21.25 -6.07 21.65
C ILE A 95 -20.28 -4.88 21.66
N ILE A 96 -20.23 -4.10 22.75
CA ILE A 96 -19.27 -2.98 22.87
C ILE A 96 -17.82 -3.46 22.73
N LYS A 97 -17.47 -4.59 23.37
CA LYS A 97 -16.11 -5.17 23.27
C LYS A 97 -15.78 -5.58 21.84
N ILE A 98 -16.73 -6.17 21.12
CA ILE A 98 -16.54 -6.57 19.72
C ILE A 98 -16.35 -5.34 18.83
N VAL A 99 -17.19 -4.31 18.98
CA VAL A 99 -17.02 -3.03 18.26
C VAL A 99 -15.65 -2.42 18.52
N ALA A 100 -15.27 -2.29 19.80
CA ALA A 100 -13.99 -1.71 20.19
C ALA A 100 -12.79 -2.53 19.66
N GLY A 101 -12.91 -3.86 19.67
CA GLY A 101 -11.92 -4.77 19.10
C GLY A 101 -11.79 -4.61 17.59
N ASN A 102 -12.91 -4.51 16.87
CA ASN A 102 -12.94 -4.32 15.42
C ASN A 102 -12.33 -2.96 15.03
N ILE A 103 -12.72 -1.87 15.69
CA ILE A 103 -12.12 -0.54 15.52
C ILE A 103 -10.60 -0.57 15.77
N SER A 104 -10.15 -1.29 16.81
CA SER A 104 -8.72 -1.41 17.09
C SER A 104 -7.97 -2.18 16.00
N LYS A 105 -8.57 -3.25 15.45
CA LYS A 105 -8.01 -4.01 14.33
C LYS A 105 -7.94 -3.15 13.07
N GLU A 106 -9.01 -2.45 12.71
CA GLU A 106 -9.06 -1.53 11.57
C GLU A 106 -7.98 -0.46 11.69
N ARG A 107 -7.85 0.18 12.86
CA ARG A 107 -6.80 1.17 13.13
C ARG A 107 -5.40 0.59 12.95
N GLN A 108 -5.16 -0.62 13.45
CA GLN A 108 -3.85 -1.28 13.32
C GLN A 108 -3.54 -1.62 11.85
N SER A 109 -4.53 -2.10 11.10
CA SER A 109 -4.40 -2.37 9.67
C SER A 109 -4.08 -1.10 8.88
N ALA A 110 -4.77 0.01 9.16
CA ALA A 110 -4.51 1.31 8.54
C ALA A 110 -3.11 1.85 8.88
N GLN A 111 -2.66 1.70 10.13
CA GLN A 111 -1.30 2.08 10.54
C GLN A 111 -0.23 1.24 9.82
N SER A 112 -0.41 -0.08 9.76
CA SER A 112 0.48 -0.99 9.04
C SER A 112 0.56 -0.64 7.55
N PHE A 113 -0.59 -0.30 6.94
CA PHE A 113 -0.65 0.18 5.57
C PHE A 113 0.15 1.46 5.36
N LEU A 114 -0.04 2.48 6.19
CA LEU A 114 0.68 3.74 6.08
C LEU A 114 2.20 3.57 6.21
N VAL A 115 2.65 2.71 7.13
CA VAL A 115 4.07 2.37 7.27
C VAL A 115 4.58 1.69 5.99
N SER A 116 3.87 0.69 5.48
CA SER A 116 4.25 0.01 4.24
C SER A 116 4.23 0.94 3.02
N LEU A 117 3.28 1.88 2.97
CA LEU A 117 3.16 2.85 1.88
C LEU A 117 4.36 3.79 1.88
N ASN A 118 4.69 4.38 3.05
CA ASN A 118 5.84 5.24 3.21
C ASN A 118 7.14 4.52 2.83
N GLN A 119 7.32 3.29 3.33
CA GLN A 119 8.51 2.51 3.00
C GLN A 119 8.61 2.25 1.49
N THR A 120 7.51 1.89 0.82
CA THR A 120 7.55 1.62 -0.62
C THR A 120 7.80 2.90 -1.44
N LEU A 121 7.29 4.05 -0.99
CA LEU A 121 7.56 5.35 -1.60
C LEU A 121 9.02 5.76 -1.45
N GLU A 122 9.59 5.59 -0.26
CA GLU A 122 10.99 5.90 0.02
C GLU A 122 11.93 5.01 -0.80
N GLU A 123 11.62 3.72 -0.86
CA GLU A 123 12.28 2.75 -1.69
C GLU A 123 12.20 3.11 -3.19
N LEU A 124 11.02 3.45 -3.69
CA LEU A 124 10.80 3.89 -5.07
C LEU A 124 11.62 5.15 -5.39
N HIS A 125 11.59 6.14 -4.49
CA HIS A 125 12.39 7.35 -4.60
C HIS A 125 13.89 7.03 -4.69
N HIS A 126 14.41 6.15 -3.84
CA HIS A 126 15.80 5.71 -3.89
C HIS A 126 16.17 5.09 -5.24
N SER A 127 15.32 4.22 -5.80
CA SER A 127 15.56 3.62 -7.12
C SER A 127 15.57 4.64 -8.25
N ILE A 128 14.67 5.61 -8.22
CA ILE A 128 14.61 6.68 -9.23
C ILE A 128 15.88 7.55 -9.15
N VAL A 129 16.28 7.96 -7.94
CA VAL A 129 17.50 8.77 -7.75
C VAL A 129 18.75 7.99 -8.18
N ALA A 130 18.85 6.71 -7.82
CA ALA A 130 19.97 5.87 -8.23
C ALA A 130 20.04 5.74 -9.77
N THR A 131 18.90 5.52 -10.43
CA THR A 131 18.82 5.45 -11.89
C THR A 131 19.24 6.77 -12.53
N SER A 132 18.74 7.90 -12.05
CA SER A 132 19.10 9.23 -12.56
C SER A 132 20.60 9.51 -12.44
N LYS A 133 21.20 9.22 -11.28
CA LYS A 133 22.64 9.41 -11.06
C LYS A 133 23.46 8.51 -11.97
N HIS A 134 23.02 7.27 -12.18
CA HIS A 134 23.70 6.36 -13.08
C HIS A 134 23.67 6.87 -14.53
N SER A 135 22.51 7.26 -15.04
CA SER A 135 22.39 7.80 -16.40
C SER A 135 23.22 9.05 -16.62
N GLU A 136 23.35 9.92 -15.61
CA GLU A 136 24.22 11.09 -15.67
C GLU A 136 25.71 10.70 -15.75
N ALA A 137 26.16 9.80 -14.88
CA ALA A 137 27.54 9.31 -14.89
C ALA A 137 27.88 8.60 -16.20
N MET A 138 26.98 7.76 -16.70
CA MET A 138 27.14 7.02 -17.95
C MET A 138 27.16 7.97 -19.16
N GLY A 139 26.31 9.00 -19.17
CA GLY A 139 26.34 10.05 -20.19
C GLY A 139 27.69 10.77 -20.26
N ALA A 140 28.31 11.04 -19.11
CA ALA A 140 29.64 11.63 -19.05
C ALA A 140 30.73 10.67 -19.60
N GLU A 141 30.67 9.38 -19.25
CA GLU A 141 31.59 8.37 -19.80
C GLU A 141 31.46 8.24 -21.33
N PHE A 142 30.24 8.20 -21.86
CA PHE A 142 30.01 8.18 -23.31
C PHE A 142 30.54 9.43 -24.01
N ALA A 143 30.38 10.62 -23.41
CA ALA A 143 30.92 11.84 -23.98
C ALA A 143 32.46 11.81 -24.08
N VAL A 144 33.12 11.30 -23.04
CA VAL A 144 34.59 11.11 -23.03
C VAL A 144 35.02 10.08 -24.07
N LEU A 145 34.30 8.98 -24.19
CA LEU A 145 34.63 7.91 -25.14
C LEU A 145 34.41 8.35 -26.59
N ASN A 146 33.29 9.02 -26.90
CA ASN A 146 33.02 9.57 -28.22
C ASN A 146 34.10 10.58 -28.63
N LYS A 147 34.51 11.47 -27.71
CA LYS A 147 35.59 12.43 -27.98
C LYS A 147 36.92 11.73 -28.30
N ARG A 148 37.20 10.61 -27.64
CA ARG A 148 38.40 9.79 -27.90
C ARG A 148 38.34 9.13 -29.28
N ILE A 149 37.20 8.56 -29.63
CA ILE A 149 36.93 7.95 -30.94
C ILE A 149 37.08 9.00 -32.05
N GLU A 150 36.43 10.16 -31.92
CA GLU A 150 36.56 11.28 -32.86
C GLU A 150 38.01 11.75 -33.00
N GLY A 151 38.73 11.85 -31.87
CA GLY A 151 40.14 12.21 -31.85
C GLY A 151 41.00 11.22 -32.64
N LYS A 152 40.80 9.91 -32.45
CA LYS A 152 41.51 8.85 -33.18
C LYS A 152 41.19 8.86 -34.67
N ILE A 153 39.92 9.05 -35.05
CA ILE A 153 39.51 9.14 -36.46
C ILE A 153 40.16 10.34 -37.15
N ASN A 154 40.17 11.51 -36.49
CA ASN A 154 40.84 12.70 -37.03
C ASN A 154 42.35 12.49 -37.14
N ASN A 155 42.97 11.88 -36.12
CA ASN A 155 44.40 11.60 -36.12
C ASN A 155 44.79 10.63 -37.24
N LEU A 156 44.05 9.52 -37.37
CA LEU A 156 44.19 8.56 -38.47
C LEU A 156 44.10 9.24 -39.82
N THR A 157 43.14 10.15 -40.00
CA THR A 157 42.96 10.93 -41.24
C THR A 157 44.19 11.78 -41.56
N ILE A 158 44.68 12.55 -40.59
CA ILE A 158 45.86 13.42 -40.73
C ILE A 158 47.11 12.60 -41.01
N GLN A 159 47.33 11.52 -40.26
CA GLN A 159 48.51 10.67 -40.41
C GLN A 159 48.50 9.90 -41.74
N THR A 160 47.32 9.50 -42.22
CA THR A 160 47.14 8.89 -43.54
C THR A 160 47.52 9.87 -44.65
N GLN A 161 47.10 11.14 -44.55
CA GLN A 161 47.45 12.18 -45.53
C GLN A 161 48.94 12.54 -45.53
N ASN A 162 49.62 12.43 -44.39
CA ASN A 162 51.02 12.79 -44.23
C ASN A 162 52.00 11.62 -44.45
N ALA A 163 51.51 10.39 -44.64
CA ALA A 163 52.36 9.22 -44.83
C ALA A 163 53.07 9.26 -46.19
N THR A 164 54.40 9.25 -46.18
CA THR A 164 55.25 9.32 -47.38
C THR A 164 55.60 7.95 -47.97
N SER A 165 55.20 6.85 -47.31
CA SER A 165 55.41 5.49 -47.81
C SER A 165 54.24 4.56 -47.47
N ILE A 166 53.99 3.59 -48.35
CA ILE A 166 52.94 2.57 -48.18
C ILE A 166 53.18 1.72 -46.93
N SER A 167 54.45 1.44 -46.60
CA SER A 167 54.81 0.68 -45.40
C SER A 167 54.49 1.45 -44.11
N ALA A 168 54.77 2.76 -44.07
CA ALA A 168 54.39 3.62 -42.95
C ALA A 168 52.86 3.72 -42.83
N LEU A 169 52.16 3.87 -43.95
CA LEU A 169 50.70 3.92 -43.99
C LEU A 169 50.07 2.64 -43.43
N LYS A 170 50.53 1.48 -43.88
CA LYS A 170 50.01 0.18 -43.44
C LYS A 170 50.17 -0.03 -41.93
N ALA A 171 51.38 0.22 -41.41
CA ALA A 171 51.65 0.03 -39.98
C ALA A 171 50.80 0.96 -39.10
N LEU A 172 50.58 2.18 -39.57
CA LEU A 172 49.84 3.22 -38.86
C LEU A 172 48.33 2.93 -38.88
N VAL A 173 47.80 2.54 -40.03
CA VAL A 173 46.40 2.10 -40.19
C VAL A 173 46.12 0.85 -39.35
N ASP A 174 47.00 -0.15 -39.36
CA ASP A 174 46.83 -1.36 -38.54
C ASP A 174 46.78 -1.04 -37.03
N ASN A 175 47.64 -0.14 -36.54
CA ASN A 175 47.70 0.21 -35.13
C ASN A 175 46.48 1.05 -34.68
N GLU A 176 46.13 2.08 -35.44
CA GLU A 176 45.00 2.95 -35.11
C GLU A 176 43.66 2.26 -35.30
N LEU A 177 43.48 1.43 -36.34
CA LEU A 177 42.24 0.64 -36.49
C LEU A 177 42.08 -0.38 -35.35
N LYS A 178 43.18 -0.99 -34.89
CA LYS A 178 43.14 -1.89 -33.73
C LYS A 178 42.76 -1.12 -32.45
N SER A 179 43.30 0.06 -32.25
CA SER A 179 42.98 0.91 -31.10
C SER A 179 41.56 1.47 -31.15
N LEU A 180 41.07 1.84 -32.33
CA LEU A 180 39.70 2.29 -32.56
C LEU A 180 38.70 1.15 -32.38
N SER A 181 39.03 -0.04 -32.86
CA SER A 181 38.23 -1.25 -32.64
C SER A 181 38.07 -1.55 -31.16
N GLN A 182 39.12 -1.38 -30.34
CA GLN A 182 39.03 -1.53 -28.89
C GLN A 182 38.08 -0.50 -28.26
N ASP A 183 38.16 0.78 -28.66
CA ASP A 183 37.26 1.81 -28.14
C ASP A 183 35.80 1.58 -28.54
N LEU A 184 35.56 1.06 -29.76
CA LEU A 184 34.21 0.72 -30.24
C LEU A 184 33.63 -0.48 -29.49
N ILE A 185 34.43 -1.52 -29.24
CA ILE A 185 34.02 -2.67 -28.42
C ILE A 185 33.68 -2.22 -27.00
N GLU A 186 34.50 -1.34 -26.42
CA GLU A 186 34.23 -0.79 -25.09
C GLU A 186 32.95 0.05 -25.06
N LYS A 187 32.70 0.85 -26.11
CA LYS A 187 31.45 1.60 -26.27
C LYS A 187 30.24 0.67 -26.28
N GLU A 188 30.29 -0.38 -27.10
CA GLU A 188 29.18 -1.33 -27.22
C GLU A 188 28.93 -2.08 -25.91
N ARG A 189 30.00 -2.45 -25.19
CA ARG A 189 29.92 -3.05 -23.85
C ARG A 189 29.24 -2.12 -22.85
N LEU A 190 29.63 -0.84 -22.81
CA LEU A 190 29.02 0.16 -21.92
C LEU A 190 27.55 0.40 -22.27
N GLU A 191 27.21 0.51 -23.55
CA GLU A 191 25.82 0.65 -24.00
C GLU A 191 24.95 -0.55 -23.61
N GLN A 192 25.50 -1.76 -23.70
CA GLN A 192 24.79 -2.96 -23.25
C GLN A 192 24.57 -2.94 -21.74
N GLN A 193 25.60 -2.58 -20.97
CA GLN A 193 25.52 -2.52 -19.51
C GLN A 193 24.51 -1.47 -19.02
N ASP A 194 24.47 -0.28 -19.66
CA ASP A 194 23.49 0.76 -19.36
C ASP A 194 22.06 0.29 -19.67
N ARG A 195 21.84 -0.34 -20.84
CA ARG A 195 20.54 -0.92 -21.20
C ARG A 195 20.06 -1.98 -20.22
N GLU A 196 20.94 -2.90 -19.83
CA GLU A 196 20.61 -3.96 -18.86
C GLU A 196 20.26 -3.38 -17.49
N MET A 197 21.01 -2.37 -17.02
CA MET A 197 20.70 -1.73 -15.75
C MET A 197 19.36 -0.99 -15.81
N LEU A 198 19.12 -0.19 -16.85
CA LEU A 198 17.86 0.54 -17.01
C LEU A 198 16.67 -0.41 -17.03
N LEU A 199 16.79 -1.56 -17.71
CA LEU A 199 15.76 -2.60 -17.72
C LEU A 199 15.52 -3.18 -16.33
N ASN A 200 16.57 -3.55 -15.61
CA ASN A 200 16.47 -4.08 -14.25
C ASN A 200 15.83 -3.07 -13.28
N ASN A 201 16.22 -1.80 -13.39
CA ASN A 201 15.64 -0.73 -12.58
C ASN A 201 14.15 -0.52 -12.89
N PHE A 202 13.78 -0.53 -14.18
CA PHE A 202 12.38 -0.43 -14.60
C PHE A 202 11.55 -1.61 -14.08
N GLN A 203 12.07 -2.84 -14.15
CA GLN A 203 11.40 -4.01 -13.58
C GLN A 203 11.23 -3.89 -12.06
N GLY A 204 12.27 -3.42 -11.34
CA GLY A 204 12.20 -3.18 -9.91
C GLY A 204 11.14 -2.13 -9.52
N ILE A 205 11.05 -1.04 -10.28
CA ILE A 205 10.02 0.01 -10.12
C ILE A 205 8.63 -0.58 -10.36
N ASN A 206 8.41 -1.31 -11.45
CA ASN A 206 7.11 -1.92 -11.74
C ASN A 206 6.70 -2.94 -10.68
N HIS A 207 7.65 -3.75 -10.19
CA HIS A 207 7.36 -4.71 -9.12
C HIS A 207 6.89 -4.00 -7.84
N ARG A 208 7.52 -2.87 -7.48
CA ARG A 208 7.14 -2.07 -6.32
C ARG A 208 5.78 -1.39 -6.50
N ILE A 209 5.48 -0.87 -7.69
CA ILE A 209 4.16 -0.32 -8.02
C ILE A 209 3.10 -1.43 -7.90
N ASN A 210 3.34 -2.61 -8.48
CA ASN A 210 2.44 -3.75 -8.36
C ASN A 210 2.24 -4.18 -6.90
N ASN A 211 3.28 -4.12 -6.07
CA ASN A 211 3.16 -4.42 -4.64
C ASN A 211 2.25 -3.42 -3.92
N LEU A 212 2.40 -2.12 -4.23
CA LEU A 212 1.51 -1.07 -3.72
C LEU A 212 0.07 -1.27 -4.18
N GLU A 213 -0.14 -1.55 -5.47
CA GLU A 213 -1.46 -1.81 -6.03
C GLU A 213 -2.11 -3.04 -5.39
N THR A 214 -1.35 -4.13 -5.21
CA THR A 214 -1.84 -5.34 -4.55
C THR A 214 -2.23 -5.06 -3.10
N LYS A 215 -1.39 -4.34 -2.34
CA LYS A 215 -1.72 -3.96 -0.95
C LYS A 215 -2.93 -3.06 -0.87
N LEU A 216 -3.06 -2.12 -1.80
CA LEU A 216 -4.22 -1.26 -1.92
C LEU A 216 -5.47 -2.08 -2.23
N SER A 217 -5.40 -3.02 -3.17
CA SER A 217 -6.49 -3.94 -3.50
C SER A 217 -6.88 -4.85 -2.35
N ILE A 218 -5.93 -5.39 -1.58
CA ILE A 218 -6.23 -6.20 -0.39
C ILE A 218 -6.99 -5.35 0.64
N ILE A 219 -6.64 -4.08 0.79
CA ILE A 219 -7.33 -3.19 1.72
C ILE A 219 -8.71 -2.82 1.19
N LEU A 220 -8.83 -2.46 -0.08
CA LEU A 220 -10.12 -2.19 -0.71
C LEU A 220 -11.03 -3.42 -0.68
N GLN A 221 -10.47 -4.63 -0.81
CA GLN A 221 -11.20 -5.87 -0.64
C GLN A 221 -11.59 -6.06 0.82
N SER A 222 -10.67 -5.87 1.78
CA SER A 222 -11.00 -5.94 3.21
C SER A 222 -11.98 -4.87 3.67
N ILE A 223 -12.16 -3.79 2.91
CA ILE A 223 -13.10 -2.70 3.18
C ILE A 223 -14.40 -2.93 2.41
N GLY A 224 -14.35 -3.46 1.18
CA GLY A 224 -15.51 -3.83 0.39
C GLY A 224 -16.24 -5.04 0.98
N ASP A 225 -15.46 -6.02 1.45
CA ASP A 225 -15.85 -7.07 2.40
C ASP A 225 -15.91 -6.52 3.84
N ILE A 226 -16.25 -5.24 4.03
CA ILE A 226 -16.83 -4.71 5.28
C ILE A 226 -18.23 -4.09 4.99
N TYR A 227 -18.59 -3.90 3.72
CA TYR A 227 -19.79 -3.15 3.28
C TYR A 227 -20.73 -3.91 2.35
N SER A 228 -20.53 -5.22 2.14
CA SER A 228 -21.31 -6.01 1.18
C SER A 228 -22.15 -7.11 1.82
#